data_AF-A0A945EUX1-F1
#
_entry.id   AF-A0A945EUX1-F1
#
_cell.length_a   1.000
_cell.length_b   1.000
_cell.length_c   1.000
_cell.angle_alpha   90.00
_cell.angle_beta   90.00
_cell.angle_gamma   90.00
#
_symmetry.space_group_name_H-M   'P 1'
#
loop_
_entity.id
_entity.type
_entity.pdbx_description
1 polymer ?
#
loop_
_entity_poly.entity_id
_entity_poly.type
_entity_poly.pdbx_seq_one_letter_code
_entity_poly.pdbx_strand_id
1 'polypeptide(L)'
;MMAYLDESYNQRFIRNPYSEQDILYLHETFLMAGFHTICVPSHTFGRTIMKTFLRSLNYYTDIACLTTQPSQLGGTVTDLFTLLHNYGALKSRQRLNEFIIEEFDFDFLWIEEKPAWLVERWYLEFEEALKAHHADKFMPIIIIKKSL
;
A
#
# COMPACT_ATOMS: atom_id res chain seq x y z
N MET A 1 -15.79 2.73 -20.04
CA MET A 1 -16.11 1.57 -19.20
C MET A 1 -15.48 0.34 -19.83
N MET A 2 -14.18 0.14 -19.60
CA MET A 2 -13.40 -1.00 -20.09
C MET A 2 -12.01 -0.96 -19.43
N ALA A 3 -11.50 -2.14 -19.06
CA ALA A 3 -10.23 -2.44 -18.37
C ALA A 3 -10.19 -2.27 -16.84
N TYR A 4 -10.92 -3.12 -16.10
CA TYR A 4 -10.71 -3.34 -14.66
C TYR A 4 -10.61 -4.83 -14.28
N LEU A 5 -10.34 -5.70 -15.26
CA LEU A 5 -10.36 -7.16 -15.05
C LEU A 5 -8.99 -7.83 -14.94
N ASP A 6 -7.87 -7.09 -14.89
CA ASP A 6 -6.54 -7.73 -14.93
C ASP A 6 -5.71 -7.62 -13.63
N GLU A 7 -6.11 -6.80 -12.66
CA GLU A 7 -5.35 -6.64 -11.39
C GLU A 7 -5.71 -7.70 -10.31
N SER A 8 -6.71 -8.55 -10.55
CA SER A 8 -7.10 -9.61 -9.60
C SER A 8 -6.24 -10.88 -9.66
N TYR A 9 -5.34 -10.98 -10.65
CA TYR A 9 -4.68 -12.25 -10.98
C TYR A 9 -3.48 -12.63 -10.09
N ASN A 10 -2.98 -11.74 -9.22
CA ASN A 10 -1.81 -12.03 -8.37
C ASN A 10 -2.07 -11.88 -6.87
N GLN A 11 -3.27 -12.20 -6.40
CA GLN A 11 -3.53 -12.31 -4.96
C GLN A 11 -2.93 -13.61 -4.42
N ARG A 12 -1.82 -13.52 -3.69
CA ARG A 12 -1.18 -14.68 -3.05
C ARG A 12 -1.39 -14.65 -1.55
N PHE A 13 -1.81 -15.79 -0.99
CA PHE A 13 -1.94 -15.96 0.46
C PHE A 13 -0.60 -16.39 1.07
N ILE A 14 -0.04 -15.56 1.95
CA ILE A 14 1.26 -15.79 2.57
C ILE A 14 1.07 -16.33 3.99
N ARG A 15 1.73 -17.45 4.31
CA ARG A 15 1.69 -18.10 5.64
C ARG A 15 3.11 -18.20 6.22
N ASN A 16 3.18 -18.48 7.52
CA ASN A 16 4.41 -18.81 8.23
C ASN A 16 4.40 -20.31 8.59
N PRO A 17 5.47 -21.10 8.37
CA PRO A 17 6.73 -20.75 7.68
C PRO A 17 6.53 -20.36 6.21
N TYR A 18 7.35 -19.43 5.71
CA TYR A 18 7.38 -19.07 4.30
C TYR A 18 7.89 -20.24 3.47
N SER A 19 7.23 -20.54 2.35
CA SER A 19 7.84 -21.39 1.32
C SER A 19 8.89 -20.61 0.53
N GLU A 20 9.81 -21.30 -0.13
CA GLU A 20 10.76 -20.67 -1.05
C GLU A 20 10.04 -19.86 -2.15
N GLN A 21 8.93 -20.38 -2.65
CA GLN A 21 8.12 -19.69 -3.66
C GLN A 21 7.44 -18.44 -3.11
N ASP A 22 7.09 -18.40 -1.81
CA ASP A 22 6.57 -17.19 -1.18
C ASP A 22 7.67 -16.14 -1.06
N ILE A 23 8.90 -16.56 -0.72
CA ILE A 23 10.05 -15.65 -0.64
C ILE A 23 10.34 -15.03 -2.00
N LEU A 24 10.44 -15.85 -3.06
CA LEU A 24 10.68 -15.36 -4.43
C LEU A 24 9.58 -14.40 -4.88
N TYR A 25 8.31 -14.78 -4.69
CA TYR A 25 7.18 -13.92 -5.00
C TYR A 25 7.24 -12.58 -4.26
N LEU A 26 7.56 -12.59 -2.96
CA LEU A 26 7.66 -11.36 -2.17
C LEU A 26 8.84 -10.49 -2.64
N HIS A 27 9.98 -11.08 -2.98
CA HIS A 27 11.09 -10.32 -3.57
C HIS A 27 10.71 -9.62 -4.88
N GLU A 28 10.06 -10.34 -5.79
CA GLU A 28 9.58 -9.77 -7.05
C GLU A 28 8.53 -8.67 -6.81
N THR A 29 7.57 -8.94 -5.93
CA THR A 29 6.50 -8.00 -5.57
C THR A 29 7.03 -6.69 -5.02
N PHE A 30 8.05 -6.75 -4.15
CA PHE A 30 8.62 -5.56 -3.55
C PHE A 30 9.50 -4.78 -4.53
N LEU A 31 10.03 -5.39 -5.59
CA LEU A 31 10.90 -4.72 -6.56
C LEU A 31 10.15 -4.21 -7.80
N MET A 32 8.93 -4.68 -8.04
CA MET A 32 8.13 -4.31 -9.19
C MET A 32 7.25 -3.10 -8.89
N ALA A 33 7.32 -2.06 -9.73
CA ALA A 33 6.38 -0.96 -9.65
C ALA A 33 4.95 -1.46 -9.97
N GLY A 34 3.96 -0.86 -9.32
CA GLY A 34 2.56 -1.16 -9.56
C GLY A 34 1.78 -1.55 -8.32
N PHE A 35 0.48 -1.77 -8.50
CA PHE A 35 -0.41 -2.26 -7.47
C PHE A 35 -0.26 -3.77 -7.32
N HIS A 36 0.11 -4.21 -6.11
CA HIS A 36 0.21 -5.61 -5.75
C HIS A 36 -0.69 -5.90 -4.57
N THR A 37 -1.23 -7.12 -4.48
CA THR A 37 -2.05 -7.52 -3.34
C THR A 37 -1.47 -8.76 -2.70
N ILE A 38 -1.20 -8.69 -1.39
CA ILE A 38 -0.87 -9.85 -0.58
C ILE A 38 -1.97 -10.13 0.44
N CYS A 39 -2.37 -11.38 0.55
CA CYS A 39 -3.35 -11.82 1.53
C CYS A 39 -2.62 -12.43 2.73
N VAL A 40 -2.96 -11.99 3.94
CA VAL A 40 -2.28 -12.38 5.18
C VAL A 40 -3.28 -12.74 6.30
N PRO A 41 -2.91 -13.58 7.28
CA PRO A 41 -3.78 -13.90 8.41
C PRO A 41 -4.15 -12.68 9.30
N SER A 42 -3.27 -11.68 9.36
CA SER A 42 -3.48 -10.46 10.15
C SER A 42 -2.60 -9.31 9.64
N HIS A 43 -3.01 -8.06 9.89
CA HIS A 43 -2.18 -6.89 9.58
C HIS A 43 -0.87 -6.91 10.38
N THR A 44 -0.87 -7.41 11.62
CA THR A 44 0.37 -7.59 12.40
C THR A 44 1.37 -8.53 11.70
N PHE A 45 0.88 -9.61 11.09
CA PHE A 45 1.71 -10.47 10.27
C PHE A 45 2.17 -9.77 8.98
N GLY A 46 1.26 -9.06 8.30
CA GLY A 46 1.61 -8.23 7.14
C GLY A 46 2.71 -7.20 7.43
N ARG A 47 2.62 -6.50 8.57
CA ARG A 47 3.67 -5.58 9.05
C ARG A 47 5.00 -6.28 9.26
N THR A 48 4.98 -7.51 9.79
CA THR A 48 6.20 -8.32 9.95
C THR A 48 6.84 -8.63 8.60
N ILE A 49 6.04 -8.99 7.59
CA ILE A 49 6.50 -9.17 6.21
C ILE A 49 7.13 -7.87 5.68
N MET A 50 6.38 -6.76 5.72
CA MET A 50 6.85 -5.45 5.24
C MET A 50 8.19 -5.07 5.87
N LYS A 51 8.28 -5.10 7.20
CA LYS A 51 9.50 -4.73 7.92
C LYS A 51 10.68 -5.66 7.60
N THR A 52 10.42 -6.95 7.40
CA THR A 52 11.47 -7.92 7.08
C THR A 52 12.04 -7.65 5.68
N PHE A 53 11.17 -7.52 4.68
CA PHE A 53 11.57 -7.36 3.28
C PHE A 53 12.11 -5.96 2.98
N LEU A 54 11.49 -4.90 3.50
CA LEU A 54 12.01 -3.53 3.34
C LEU A 54 13.41 -3.41 3.93
N ARG A 55 13.64 -3.99 5.12
CA ARG A 55 14.97 -4.00 5.75
C ARG A 55 15.97 -4.88 4.99
N SER A 56 15.56 -6.02 4.45
CA SER A 56 16.49 -6.89 3.69
C SER A 56 16.88 -6.29 2.35
N LEU A 57 15.96 -5.59 1.69
CA LEU A 57 16.23 -4.91 0.43
C LEU A 57 17.07 -3.65 0.65
N ASN A 58 16.80 -2.91 1.74
CA ASN A 58 17.50 -1.68 2.10
C ASN A 58 17.66 -0.71 0.91
N TYR A 59 16.60 -0.62 0.11
CA TYR A 59 16.57 0.12 -1.15
C TYR A 59 15.67 1.36 -1.06
N TYR A 60 14.60 1.28 -0.27
CA TYR A 60 13.61 2.35 -0.09
C TYR A 60 14.01 3.30 1.04
N THR A 61 13.91 4.60 0.78
CA THR A 61 14.19 5.66 1.76
C THR A 61 12.93 6.26 2.35
N ASP A 62 11.88 6.44 1.54
CA ASP A 62 10.70 7.24 1.87
C ASP A 62 9.44 6.38 1.80
N ILE A 63 9.24 5.65 2.89
CA ILE A 63 8.24 4.59 2.98
C ILE A 63 6.97 5.11 3.66
N ALA A 64 5.83 5.00 2.97
CA ALA A 64 4.52 5.36 3.52
C ALA A 64 3.65 4.13 3.82
N CYS A 65 2.84 4.24 4.88
CA CYS A 65 1.80 3.28 5.19
C CYS A 65 0.44 3.98 5.36
N LEU A 66 -0.57 3.50 4.62
CA LEU A 66 -1.96 3.86 4.86
C LEU A 66 -2.59 2.88 5.85
N THR A 67 -2.78 3.31 7.10
CA THR A 67 -3.41 2.51 8.18
C THR A 67 -4.15 3.39 9.18
N THR A 68 -5.17 2.86 9.87
CA THR A 68 -5.76 3.56 11.04
C THR A 68 -5.07 3.21 12.35
N GLN A 69 -4.04 2.36 12.35
CA GLN A 69 -3.36 1.90 13.57
C GLN A 69 -1.87 2.25 13.52
N PRO A 70 -1.52 3.54 13.53
CA PRO A 70 -0.14 3.99 13.26
C PRO A 70 0.85 3.70 14.38
N SER A 71 0.37 3.42 15.60
CA SER A 71 1.20 3.20 16.78
C SER A 71 2.22 2.06 16.68
N GLN A 72 2.13 1.19 15.66
CA GLN A 72 3.07 0.08 15.47
C GLN A 72 3.90 0.17 14.17
N LEU A 73 3.84 1.29 13.44
CA LEU A 73 4.63 1.48 12.21
C LEU A 73 6.13 1.55 12.50
N GLY A 74 6.51 2.23 13.58
CA GLY A 74 7.92 2.55 13.89
C GLY A 74 8.30 3.93 13.37
N GLY A 75 9.54 4.36 13.61
CA GLY A 75 9.99 5.72 13.28
C GLY A 75 10.42 5.94 11.82
N THR A 76 10.50 4.89 11.01
CA THR A 76 11.02 4.95 9.62
C THR A 76 9.92 4.86 8.57
N VAL A 77 8.64 4.94 8.99
CA VAL A 77 7.49 4.74 8.11
C VAL A 77 6.51 5.86 8.38
N THR A 78 6.17 6.59 7.33
CA THR A 78 5.24 7.71 7.39
C THR A 78 3.80 7.21 7.51
N ASP A 79 3.06 7.75 8.48
CA ASP A 79 1.62 7.51 8.62
C ASP A 79 0.85 8.36 7.62
N LEU A 80 0.53 7.75 6.47
CA LEU A 80 -0.14 8.42 5.37
C LEU A 80 -1.58 8.79 5.72
N PHE A 81 -2.25 8.02 6.59
CA PHE A 81 -3.64 8.31 6.94
C PHE A 81 -3.73 9.62 7.74
N THR A 82 -2.85 9.78 8.73
CA THR A 82 -2.76 11.03 9.50
C THR A 82 -2.33 12.20 8.62
N LEU A 83 -1.41 11.99 7.69
CA LEU A 83 -0.96 13.03 6.75
C LEU A 83 -2.11 13.52 5.85
N LEU A 84 -2.84 12.59 5.21
CA LEU A 84 -4.03 12.89 4.40
C LEU A 84 -5.11 13.61 5.22
N HIS A 85 -5.33 13.17 6.46
CA HIS A 85 -6.31 13.79 7.35
C HIS A 85 -5.92 15.23 7.69
N ASN A 86 -4.66 15.47 8.05
CA ASN A 86 -4.15 16.80 8.41
C ASN A 86 -4.13 17.76 7.22
N TYR A 87 -3.84 17.26 6.02
CA TYR A 87 -3.95 18.02 4.78
C TYR A 87 -5.42 18.36 4.40
N GLY A 88 -6.40 17.64 4.98
CA GLY A 88 -7.81 17.76 4.62
C GLY A 88 -8.16 17.04 3.31
N ALA A 89 -7.28 16.17 2.81
CA ALA A 89 -7.43 15.42 1.57
C ALA A 89 -8.64 14.44 1.62
N LEU A 90 -8.94 13.89 2.79
CA LEU A 90 -10.04 12.94 2.98
C LEU A 90 -11.45 13.52 2.74
N LYS A 91 -11.58 14.84 2.65
CA LYS A 91 -12.88 15.54 2.51
C LYS A 91 -13.18 16.00 1.08
N SER A 92 -12.19 15.99 0.19
CA SER A 92 -12.33 16.58 -1.15
C SER A 92 -11.38 15.93 -2.15
N ARG A 93 -11.93 15.44 -3.26
CA ARG A 93 -11.15 14.96 -4.43
C ARG A 93 -10.11 15.97 -4.90
N GLN A 94 -10.43 17.26 -4.87
CA GLN A 94 -9.48 18.30 -5.29
C GLN A 94 -8.28 18.34 -4.33
N ARG A 95 -8.53 18.37 -3.01
CA ARG A 95 -7.46 18.36 -2.00
C ARG A 95 -6.62 17.10 -2.05
N LEU A 96 -7.24 15.97 -2.39
CA LEU A 96 -6.55 14.71 -2.59
C LEU A 96 -5.59 14.78 -3.78
N ASN A 97 -6.02 15.36 -4.90
CA ASN A 97 -5.12 15.55 -6.05
C ASN A 97 -4.00 16.54 -5.75
N GLU A 98 -4.29 17.65 -5.08
CA GLU A 98 -3.26 18.59 -4.61
C GLU A 98 -2.22 17.86 -3.74
N PHE A 99 -2.68 17.06 -2.78
CA PHE A 99 -1.80 16.25 -1.93
C PHE A 99 -0.90 15.30 -2.72
N ILE A 100 -1.43 14.57 -3.72
CA ILE A 100 -0.63 13.66 -4.55
C ILE A 100 0.43 14.42 -5.38
N ILE A 101 0.16 15.66 -5.77
CA ILE A 101 1.10 16.46 -6.57
C ILE A 101 2.18 17.10 -5.68
N GLU A 102 1.78 17.62 -4.52
CA GLU A 102 2.62 18.51 -3.72
C GLU A 102 3.37 17.80 -2.58
N GLU A 103 2.77 16.77 -1.98
CA GLU A 103 3.24 16.17 -0.72
C GLU A 103 3.55 14.68 -0.82
N PHE A 104 3.34 14.07 -1.99
CA PHE A 104 3.44 12.61 -2.15
C PHE A 104 4.72 12.24 -2.90
N ASP A 105 5.83 12.24 -2.18
CA ASP A 105 7.20 11.99 -2.67
C ASP A 105 7.78 10.64 -2.22
N PHE A 106 6.92 9.70 -1.85
CA PHE A 106 7.30 8.36 -1.38
C PHE A 106 7.83 7.47 -2.50
N ASP A 107 8.78 6.59 -2.17
CA ASP A 107 9.34 5.58 -3.08
C ASP A 107 8.79 4.17 -2.83
N PHE A 108 7.98 4.01 -1.78
CA PHE A 108 7.25 2.79 -1.46
C PHE A 108 5.97 3.11 -0.69
N LEU A 109 4.86 2.50 -1.10
CA LEU A 109 3.59 2.57 -0.37
C LEU A 109 3.11 1.16 -0.02
N TRP A 110 2.66 0.97 1.22
CA TRP A 110 1.74 -0.12 1.50
C TRP A 110 0.44 0.35 2.16
N ILE A 111 -0.65 -0.35 1.85
CA ILE A 111 -2.00 -0.04 2.28
C ILE A 111 -2.53 -1.21 3.11
N GLU A 112 -2.88 -0.95 4.37
CA GLU A 112 -3.57 -1.93 5.21
C GLU A 112 -5.08 -1.82 4.99
N GLU A 113 -5.52 -2.38 3.85
CA GLU A 113 -6.89 -2.24 3.40
C GLU A 113 -7.88 -2.88 4.38
N LYS A 114 -8.98 -2.18 4.59
CA LYS A 114 -10.11 -2.65 5.40
C LYS A 114 -11.34 -2.80 4.51
N PRO A 115 -12.19 -3.81 4.76
CA PRO A 115 -13.45 -3.94 4.04
C PRO A 115 -14.32 -2.67 4.07
N ALA A 116 -14.30 -1.94 5.18
CA ALA A 116 -15.03 -0.68 5.32
C ALA A 116 -14.56 0.41 4.34
N TRP A 117 -13.27 0.43 3.98
CA TRP A 117 -12.72 1.46 3.07
C TRP A 117 -13.16 1.28 1.62
N LEU A 118 -13.50 0.05 1.21
CA LEU A 118 -13.93 -0.24 -0.16
C LEU A 118 -15.22 0.48 -0.56
N VAL A 119 -15.98 0.99 0.40
CA VAL A 119 -17.20 1.79 0.17
C VAL A 119 -17.01 3.27 0.53
N GLU A 120 -15.86 3.63 1.10
CA GLU A 120 -15.55 5.01 1.45
C GLU A 120 -15.10 5.78 0.21
N ARG A 121 -15.81 6.85 -0.10
CA ARG A 121 -15.56 7.65 -1.30
C ARG A 121 -14.11 8.16 -1.39
N TRP A 122 -13.53 8.62 -0.27
CA TRP A 122 -12.17 9.15 -0.26
C TRP A 122 -11.13 8.09 -0.64
N TYR A 123 -11.37 6.81 -0.31
CA TYR A 123 -10.44 5.72 -0.59
C TYR A 123 -10.44 5.39 -2.08
N LEU A 124 -11.63 5.29 -2.68
CA LEU A 124 -11.78 5.10 -4.13
C LEU A 124 -11.16 6.26 -4.91
N GLU A 125 -11.40 7.50 -4.47
CA GLU A 125 -10.80 8.70 -5.07
C GLU A 125 -9.28 8.72 -4.89
N PHE A 126 -8.74 8.15 -3.80
CA PHE A 126 -7.31 8.07 -3.54
C PHE A 126 -6.62 7.08 -4.47
N GLU A 127 -7.19 5.88 -4.66
CA GLU A 127 -6.69 4.92 -5.63
C GLU A 127 -6.74 5.47 -7.06
N GLU A 128 -7.84 6.14 -7.44
CA GLU A 128 -7.94 6.84 -8.72
C GLU A 128 -6.86 7.92 -8.88
N ALA A 129 -6.60 8.71 -7.84
CA ALA A 129 -5.61 9.77 -7.87
C ALA A 129 -4.19 9.19 -8.04
N LEU A 130 -3.85 8.12 -7.32
CA LEU A 130 -2.56 7.43 -7.47
C LEU A 130 -2.32 6.98 -8.92
N LYS A 131 -3.34 6.37 -9.55
CA LYS A 131 -3.26 5.93 -10.96
C LYS A 131 -3.19 7.10 -11.95
N ALA A 132 -3.99 8.15 -11.71
CA ALA A 132 -4.02 9.34 -12.55
C ALA A 132 -2.67 10.07 -12.58
N HIS A 133 -1.97 10.10 -11.43
CA HIS A 133 -0.64 10.67 -11.30
C HIS A 133 0.49 9.66 -11.49
N HIS A 134 0.17 8.46 -11.99
CA HIS A 134 1.12 7.42 -12.37
C HIS A 134 2.03 6.92 -11.24
N ALA A 135 1.61 7.02 -9.97
CA ALA A 135 2.37 6.52 -8.83
C ALA A 135 2.74 5.03 -9.01
N ASP A 136 1.83 4.25 -9.60
CA ASP A 136 2.00 2.83 -9.93
C ASP A 136 3.10 2.55 -10.96
N LYS A 137 3.53 3.55 -11.74
CA LYS A 137 4.62 3.36 -12.72
C LYS A 137 6.00 3.55 -12.11
N PHE A 138 6.09 4.16 -10.93
CA PHE A 138 7.36 4.58 -10.36
C PHE A 138 7.70 3.90 -9.03
N MET A 139 6.70 3.36 -8.32
CA MET A 139 6.94 2.66 -7.07
C MET A 139 6.04 1.43 -6.87
N PRO A 140 6.45 0.49 -6.01
CA PRO A 140 5.58 -0.57 -5.52
C PRO A 140 4.49 0.01 -4.61
N ILE A 141 3.25 -0.41 -4.85
CA ILE A 141 2.09 -0.12 -4.01
C ILE A 141 1.52 -1.45 -3.54
N ILE A 142 1.82 -1.86 -2.30
CA ILE A 142 1.41 -3.16 -1.76
C ILE A 142 0.14 -3.02 -0.91
N ILE A 143 -0.94 -3.63 -1.36
CA ILE A 143 -2.19 -3.76 -0.62
C ILE A 143 -2.15 -5.03 0.23
N ILE A 144 -2.20 -4.87 1.55
CA ILE A 144 -2.28 -5.95 2.53
C ILE A 144 -3.74 -6.20 2.85
N LYS A 145 -4.25 -7.37 2.48
CA LYS A 145 -5.62 -7.80 2.79
C LYS A 145 -5.62 -8.89 3.85
N LYS A 146 -6.47 -8.76 4.86
CA LYS A 146 -6.69 -9.84 5.82
C LYS A 146 -7.51 -10.96 5.14
N SER A 147 -7.03 -12.19 5.15
CA SER A 147 -7.85 -13.34 4.74
C SER A 147 -8.99 -13.55 5.71
N LEU A 148 -10.20 -13.76 5.18
CA LEU A 148 -11.37 -14.19 5.95
C LEU A 148 -11.22 -15.63 6.43
#